data_AF-A0A972JH06-F1
#
_entry.id   AF-A0A972JH06-F1
#
_cell.length_a   1.000
_cell.length_b   1.000
_cell.length_c   1.000
_cell.angle_alpha   90.00
_cell.angle_beta   90.00
_cell.angle_gamma   90.00
#
_symmetry.space_group_name_H-M   'P 1'
#
loop_
_entity.id
_entity.type
_entity.pdbx_description
1 polymer ?
#
loop_
_entity_poly.entity_id
_entity_poly.type
_entity_poly.pdbx_seq_one_letter_code
_entity_poly.pdbx_strand_id
1 'polypeptide(L)'
;MPVLLCGTPKLGPGAVQGKRTFNQYCAACHKLDARSQGPVLRHVKPELFWAYLDTVRHQNDSLKFERLDVDFHRNLSEQVLSSSDVRNIMDYIK
;
A
#
# COMPACT_ATOMS: atom_id res chain seq x y z
N MET A 1 9.57 5.10 34.07
CA MET A 1 9.70 4.57 32.70
C MET A 1 10.18 5.70 31.80
N PRO A 2 11.19 5.50 30.94
CA PRO A 2 11.77 6.62 30.19
C PRO A 2 10.80 7.07 29.10
N VAL A 3 10.58 8.38 29.03
CA VAL A 3 9.76 9.05 28.01
C VAL A 3 10.59 9.12 26.74
N LEU A 4 10.13 8.46 25.67
CA LEU A 4 10.75 8.55 24.34
C LEU A 4 10.38 9.91 23.73
N LEU A 5 11.35 10.83 23.70
CA LEU A 5 11.21 12.23 23.29
C LEU A 5 11.28 12.45 21.76
N CYS A 6 10.99 11.42 20.96
CA CYS A 6 10.86 11.52 19.51
C CYS A 6 9.43 11.14 19.14
N GLY A 7 8.73 12.05 18.45
CA GLY A 7 7.28 12.05 18.24
C GLY A 7 6.77 10.94 17.32
N THR A 8 6.98 9.68 17.69
CA THR A 8 6.36 8.55 17.00
C THR A 8 4.84 8.73 17.04
N PRO A 9 4.18 8.86 15.88
CA PRO A 9 2.73 9.02 15.83
C PRO A 9 2.06 7.84 16.56
N LYS A 10 1.12 8.13 17.45
CA LYS A 10 0.34 7.10 18.13
C LYS A 10 -0.63 6.48 17.11
N LEU A 11 -0.20 5.39 16.49
CA LEU A 11 -1.00 4.63 15.54
C LEU A 11 -2.07 3.81 16.27
N GLY A 12 -3.27 3.74 15.69
CA GLY A 12 -4.29 2.78 16.13
C GLY A 12 -3.88 1.33 15.84
N PRO A 13 -4.53 0.32 16.46
CA PRO A 13 -4.18 -1.08 16.28
C PRO A 13 -4.12 -1.56 14.81
N GLY A 14 -5.10 -1.15 13.99
CA GLY A 14 -5.12 -1.44 12.55
C GLY A 14 -3.94 -0.81 11.81
N ALA A 15 -3.62 0.45 12.09
CA ALA A 15 -2.49 1.16 11.48
C ALA A 15 -1.13 0.59 11.90
N VAL A 16 -1.01 0.03 13.11
CA VAL A 16 0.20 -0.69 13.55
C VAL A 16 0.42 -1.95 12.72
N GLN A 17 -0.64 -2.74 12.48
CA GLN A 17 -0.54 -3.91 11.60
C GLN A 17 -0.30 -3.47 10.14
N GLY A 18 -0.98 -2.43 9.69
CA GLY A 18 -0.82 -1.86 8.35
C GLY A 18 0.60 -1.41 8.07
N LYS A 19 1.25 -0.77 9.05
CA LYS A 19 2.68 -0.41 8.95
C LYS A 19 3.57 -1.63 8.73
N ARG A 20 3.32 -2.74 9.43
CA ARG A 20 4.09 -3.98 9.27
C ARG A 20 3.91 -4.54 7.86
N THR A 21 2.67 -4.71 7.43
CA THR A 21 2.36 -5.25 6.10
C THR A 21 2.89 -4.34 4.98
N PHE A 22 2.73 -3.02 5.11
CA PHE A 22 3.27 -2.03 4.18
C PHE A 22 4.79 -2.12 4.06
N ASN A 23 5.50 -2.21 5.19
CA ASN A 23 6.96 -2.31 5.19
C ASN A 23 7.45 -3.60 4.53
N GLN A 24 6.69 -4.69 4.65
CA GLN A 24 7.04 -5.98 4.08
C GLN A 24 6.86 -6.02 2.56
N TYR A 25 5.77 -5.45 2.04
CA TYR A 25 5.38 -5.66 0.63
C TYR A 25 5.37 -4.40 -0.23
N CYS A 26 5.20 -3.21 0.35
CA CYS A 26 4.99 -1.97 -0.39
C CYS A 26 6.20 -1.04 -0.33
N ALA A 27 6.93 -1.03 0.78
CA ALA A 27 7.97 -0.03 1.07
C ALA A 27 9.19 -0.06 0.14
N ALA A 28 9.40 -1.17 -0.58
CA ALA A 28 10.46 -1.28 -1.59
C ALA A 28 10.22 -0.31 -2.76
N CYS A 29 8.96 -0.09 -3.14
CA CYS A 29 8.58 0.76 -4.25
C CYS A 29 7.95 2.07 -3.78
N HIS A 30 7.15 2.04 -2.73
CA HIS A 30 6.36 3.17 -2.27
C HIS A 30 6.86 3.74 -0.95
N LYS A 31 6.81 5.07 -0.83
CA LYS A 31 6.96 5.74 0.47
C LYS A 31 5.67 6.50 0.78
N LEU A 32 5.50 6.85 2.04
CA LEU A 32 4.34 7.59 2.48
C LEU A 32 4.36 9.02 1.97
N ASP A 33 5.46 9.74 2.15
CA ASP A 33 5.49 11.20 1.99
C ASP A 33 6.54 11.68 0.98
N ALA A 34 7.10 10.76 0.19
CA ALA A 34 8.14 11.07 -0.80
C ALA A 34 8.05 10.14 -2.01
N ARG A 35 8.48 10.61 -3.18
CA ARG A 35 8.60 9.74 -4.36
C ARG A 35 9.74 8.73 -4.18
N SER A 36 9.56 7.57 -4.78
CA SER A 36 10.56 6.50 -4.91
C SER A 36 10.37 5.88 -6.29
N GLN A 37 10.37 4.55 -6.40
CA GLN A 37 10.05 3.84 -7.65
C GLN A 37 8.56 3.95 -8.01
N GLY A 38 7.68 3.87 -7.00
CA GLY A 38 6.24 4.06 -7.12
C GLY A 38 5.76 5.42 -6.58
N PRO A 39 4.47 5.76 -6.81
CA PRO A 39 3.85 6.98 -6.27
C PRO A 39 3.81 7.00 -4.73
N VAL A 40 3.69 8.22 -4.22
CA VAL A 40 3.46 8.56 -2.81
C VAL A 40 2.12 7.98 -2.37
N LEU A 41 2.07 7.32 -1.20
CA LEU A 41 0.84 6.65 -0.73
C LEU A 41 0.12 7.34 0.44
N ARG A 42 0.66 8.41 1.04
CA ARG A 42 -0.06 9.17 2.06
C ARG A 42 -1.36 9.76 1.49
N HIS A 43 -2.46 9.58 2.22
CA HIS A 43 -3.80 10.09 1.89
C HIS A 43 -4.33 9.64 0.53
N VAL A 44 -3.86 8.50 0.00
CA VAL A 44 -4.45 7.91 -1.22
C VAL A 44 -5.89 7.53 -0.97
N LYS A 45 -6.76 7.88 -1.92
CA LYS A 45 -8.19 7.55 -1.87
C LYS A 45 -8.37 6.03 -1.84
N PRO A 46 -9.22 5.48 -0.95
CA PRO A 46 -9.45 4.04 -0.87
C PRO A 46 -9.80 3.41 -2.22
N GLU A 47 -10.64 4.08 -3.02
CA GLU A 47 -11.10 3.56 -4.30
C GLU A 47 -9.94 3.37 -5.29
N LEU A 48 -8.97 4.28 -5.28
CA LEU A 48 -7.77 4.18 -6.11
C LEU A 48 -6.86 3.05 -5.61
N PHE A 49 -6.65 2.97 -4.29
CA PHE A 49 -5.83 1.90 -3.71
C PHE A 49 -6.40 0.52 -4.03
N TRP A 50 -7.72 0.34 -3.87
CA TRP A 50 -8.41 -0.89 -4.25
C TRP A 50 -8.31 -1.16 -5.74
N ALA A 51 -8.51 -0.16 -6.60
CA ALA A 51 -8.40 -0.33 -8.05
C ALA A 51 -7.00 -0.80 -8.49
N TYR A 52 -5.93 -0.39 -7.79
CA TYR A 52 -4.56 -0.86 -8.06
C TYR A 52 -4.28 -2.28 -7.56
N LEU A 53 -4.93 -2.72 -6.48
CA LEU A 53 -4.76 -4.07 -5.94
C LEU A 53 -5.68 -5.11 -6.59
N ASP A 54 -6.91 -4.71 -6.94
CA ASP A 54 -7.94 -5.54 -7.59
C ASP A 54 -7.82 -5.48 -9.12
N THR A 55 -7.04 -4.53 -9.63
CA THR A 55 -6.71 -4.28 -11.05
C THR A 55 -7.93 -4.28 -11.96
N VAL A 56 -8.51 -3.10 -12.13
CA VAL A 56 -9.67 -2.77 -12.97
C VAL A 56 -9.85 -3.73 -14.16
N ARG A 57 -10.99 -4.43 -14.12
CA ARG A 57 -11.57 -5.23 -15.20
C ARG A 57 -11.45 -4.48 -16.55
N HIS A 58 -10.98 -5.21 -17.57
CA HIS A 58 -11.07 -4.97 -19.03
C HIS A 58 -9.91 -4.26 -19.75
N GLN A 59 -9.25 -5.07 -20.60
CA GLN A 59 -9.07 -4.87 -22.06
C GLN A 59 -8.91 -3.41 -22.55
N ASN A 60 -7.69 -2.86 -22.54
CA ASN A 60 -7.20 -2.15 -23.72
C ASN A 60 -5.67 -2.14 -23.76
N ASP A 61 -5.16 -2.47 -24.93
CA ASP A 61 -3.78 -2.76 -25.27
C ASP A 61 -3.06 -1.46 -25.63
N SER A 62 -1.97 -1.09 -24.94
CA SER A 62 -0.92 -0.24 -25.55
C SER A 62 0.43 -0.18 -24.83
N LEU A 63 0.58 -0.55 -23.55
CA LEU A 63 1.89 -0.42 -22.89
C LEU A 63 2.29 -1.71 -22.16
N LYS A 64 3.20 -2.50 -22.76
CA LYS A 64 3.71 -3.76 -22.20
C LYS A 64 4.36 -3.61 -20.82
N PHE A 65 4.91 -2.42 -20.52
CA PHE A 65 5.56 -2.15 -19.23
C PHE A 65 4.55 -1.81 -18.11
N GLU A 66 3.52 -1.02 -18.40
CA GLU A 66 2.45 -0.73 -17.41
C GLU A 66 1.68 -1.99 -17.03
N ARG A 67 1.51 -2.96 -17.95
CA ARG A 67 0.90 -4.26 -17.62
C ARG A 67 1.73 -5.05 -16.59
N LEU A 68 3.05 -5.10 -16.71
CA LEU A 68 3.89 -5.88 -15.79
C LEU A 68 3.85 -5.32 -14.37
N ASP A 69 3.86 -4.00 -14.21
CA ASP A 69 3.77 -3.36 -12.89
C ASP A 69 2.37 -3.52 -12.28
N VAL A 70 1.30 -3.50 -13.11
CA VAL A 70 -0.08 -3.74 -12.65
C VAL A 70 -0.30 -5.21 -12.28
N ASP A 71 0.23 -6.15 -13.07
CA ASP A 71 0.16 -7.59 -12.81
C ASP A 71 0.88 -7.97 -11.50
N PHE A 72 1.97 -7.27 -11.17
CA PHE A 72 2.66 -7.45 -9.89
C PHE A 72 1.76 -7.15 -8.69
N HIS A 73 1.00 -6.05 -8.73
CA HIS A 73 0.10 -5.67 -7.65
C HIS A 73 -1.04 -6.66 -7.48
N ARG A 74 -1.61 -7.15 -8.59
CA ARG A 74 -2.66 -8.19 -8.58
C ARG A 74 -2.15 -9.50 -8.00
N ASN A 75 -0.99 -9.96 -8.46
CA ASN A 75 -0.44 -11.24 -8.01
C ASN A 75 -0.06 -11.19 -6.52
N LEU A 76 0.55 -10.07 -6.09
CA LEU A 76 0.83 -9.81 -4.68
C LEU A 76 -0.48 -9.79 -3.85
N SER A 77 -1.52 -9.09 -4.32
CA SER A 77 -2.78 -8.98 -3.59
C SER A 77 -3.48 -10.34 -3.45
N GLU A 78 -3.53 -11.15 -4.52
CA GLU A 78 -4.16 -12.47 -4.52
C GLU A 78 -3.41 -13.49 -3.66
N GLN A 79 -2.07 -13.44 -3.62
CA GLN A 79 -1.27 -14.46 -2.94
C GLN A 79 -0.98 -14.16 -1.47
N VAL A 80 -0.75 -12.90 -1.10
CA VAL A 80 -0.17 -12.57 0.22
C VAL A 80 -0.99 -11.59 1.05
N LEU A 81 -2.02 -10.94 0.48
CA LEU A 81 -2.84 -9.97 1.21
C LEU A 81 -4.24 -10.51 1.48
N SER A 82 -4.63 -10.53 2.75
CA SER A 82 -6.02 -10.76 3.13
C SER A 82 -6.84 -9.46 3.10
N SER A 83 -8.18 -9.56 3.10
CA SER A 83 -9.05 -8.37 3.17
C SER A 83 -8.87 -7.55 4.46
N SER A 84 -8.33 -8.14 5.54
CA SER A 84 -7.96 -7.37 6.75
C SER A 84 -6.61 -6.67 6.57
N ASP A 85 -5.65 -7.28 5.87
CA ASP A 85 -4.38 -6.63 5.54
C ASP A 85 -4.58 -5.38 4.70
N VAL A 86 -5.43 -5.45 3.67
CA VAL A 86 -5.71 -4.28 2.82
C VAL A 86 -6.35 -3.15 3.64
N ARG A 87 -7.31 -3.48 4.52
CA ARG A 87 -7.91 -2.49 5.45
C ARG A 87 -6.89 -1.90 6.42
N ASN A 88 -6.00 -2.73 6.97
CA ASN A 88 -4.96 -2.28 7.88
C ASN A 88 -3.96 -1.35 7.18
N ILE A 89 -3.55 -1.66 5.95
CA ILE A 89 -2.69 -0.78 5.14
C ILE A 89 -3.40 0.54 4.90
N MET A 90 -4.69 0.52 4.53
CA MET A 90 -5.50 1.74 4.39
C MET A 90 -5.51 2.59 5.66
N ASP A 91 -5.67 1.95 6.83
CA ASP A 91 -5.59 2.61 8.13
C ASP A 91 -4.22 3.21 8.43
N TYR A 92 -3.15 2.66 7.86
CA TYR A 92 -1.80 3.19 8.01
C TYR A 92 -1.53 4.35 7.05
N ILE A 93 -2.00 4.28 5.80
CA ILE A 93 -1.71 5.27 4.76
C ILE A 93 -2.60 6.52 4.79
N LYS A 94 -3.71 6.48 5.54
CA LYS A 94 -4.71 7.56 5.64
C LYS A 94 -4.25 8.85 6.31
#